data_AF-A0A6J4N4X5-F1
#
_entry.id   AF-A0A6J4N4X5-F1
#
_cell.length_a   1.000
_cell.length_b   1.000
_cell.length_c   1.000
_cell.angle_alpha   90.00
_cell.angle_beta   90.00
_cell.angle_gamma   90.00
#
_symmetry.space_group_name_H-M   'P 1'
#
loop_
_entity.id
_entity.type
_entity.pdbx_description
1 polymer ?
#
loop_
_entity_poly.entity_id
_entity_poly.type
_entity_poly.pdbx_seq_one_letter_code
_entity_poly.pdbx_strand_id
1 'polypeptide(L)'
;MHLALRKRVSGGARARLGPRSRVRAQGELHMRRLATATVSALALTALAVPAAADIGVVADGLGEDRPANADIVRLKARNGDDAVRVKVTFADLDPERRARVKVLVDPAPKDTTQYVVESVKRPGRAVRTRLLLALGMEFDGTPIDCGGVRGSWDFDRGLVKVRVPQSCLAAQGRVATLKATTVYGRRGDWTDFLRVRKGSSTNA
;
A
#
# COMPACT_ATOMS: atom_id res chain seq x y z
N MET A 1 35.74 31.33 -8.61
CA MET A 1 34.62 31.64 -9.53
C MET A 1 33.32 31.58 -8.74
N HIS A 2 32.74 32.73 -8.46
CA HIS A 2 31.46 32.91 -7.77
C HIS A 2 30.31 32.75 -8.77
N LEU A 3 29.23 32.04 -8.42
CA LEU A 3 27.95 32.19 -9.10
C LEU A 3 26.79 32.12 -8.10
N ALA A 4 25.90 33.10 -8.28
CA ALA A 4 25.08 33.71 -7.27
C ALA A 4 23.76 32.98 -6.96
N LEU A 5 23.33 33.12 -5.70
CA LEU A 5 21.96 32.97 -5.24
C LEU A 5 20.99 33.84 -6.08
N ARG A 6 19.81 33.30 -6.40
CA ARG A 6 18.61 34.11 -6.66
C ARG A 6 17.47 33.65 -5.76
N LYS A 7 17.18 34.46 -4.74
CA LYS A 7 15.89 34.52 -4.02
C LYS A 7 14.84 35.13 -4.96
N ARG A 8 13.65 34.52 -5.03
CA ARG A 8 12.42 35.24 -5.42
C ARG A 8 11.45 35.22 -4.23
N VAL A 9 10.94 36.40 -3.94
CA VAL A 9 9.89 36.69 -2.97
C VAL A 9 8.69 37.22 -3.76
N SER A 10 7.49 37.04 -3.19
CA SER A 10 6.36 37.99 -3.18
C SER A 10 5.12 37.65 -4.01
N GLY A 11 3.98 37.84 -3.33
CA GLY A 11 2.64 38.12 -3.87
C GLY A 11 1.69 36.94 -3.73
N GLY A 12 0.48 37.04 -3.19
CA GLY A 12 -0.40 38.13 -2.75
C GLY A 12 -1.75 37.45 -2.45
N ALA A 13 -2.42 37.76 -1.35
CA ALA A 13 -3.52 38.72 -1.26
C ALA A 13 -4.95 38.09 -1.32
N ARG A 14 -5.73 38.42 -0.26
CA ARG A 14 -7.20 38.65 -0.19
C ARG A 14 -8.12 37.41 -0.22
N ALA A 15 -8.77 37.06 0.89
CA ALA A 15 -9.94 37.67 1.55
C ALA A 15 -11.28 37.35 0.87
N ARG A 16 -12.22 36.78 1.64
CA ARG A 16 -13.68 37.05 1.57
C ARG A 16 -14.38 36.48 2.82
N LEU A 17 -14.64 37.38 3.76
CA LEU A 17 -15.68 37.25 4.78
C LEU A 17 -17.05 37.43 4.09
N GLY A 18 -18.00 36.55 4.39
CA GLY A 18 -19.40 36.66 3.99
C GLY A 18 -20.32 36.58 5.23
N PRO A 19 -21.38 37.40 5.32
CA PRO A 19 -22.16 37.59 6.54
C PRO A 19 -23.46 36.76 6.63
N ARG A 20 -23.90 36.57 7.90
CA ARG A 20 -25.26 36.67 8.47
C ARG A 20 -26.47 36.11 7.71
N SER A 21 -27.27 35.31 8.43
CA SER A 21 -28.76 35.33 8.57
C SER A 21 -29.25 33.92 8.92
N ARG A 22 -30.28 33.62 9.72
CA ARG A 22 -31.32 34.37 10.45
C ARG A 22 -31.97 33.40 11.45
N VAL A 23 -32.48 33.96 12.54
CA VAL A 23 -33.38 33.34 13.53
C VAL A 23 -34.80 33.19 12.96
N ARG A 24 -35.52 32.12 13.34
CA ARG A 24 -36.97 31.96 13.63
C ARG A 24 -37.39 30.51 13.31
N ALA A 25 -38.37 29.88 13.93
CA ALA A 25 -39.16 30.05 15.15
C ALA A 25 -39.88 28.69 15.34
N GLN A 26 -40.24 28.36 16.58
CA GLN A 26 -41.12 27.24 16.90
C GLN A 26 -42.50 27.40 16.25
N GLY A 27 -43.07 26.27 15.82
CA GLY A 27 -44.47 26.13 15.46
C GLY A 27 -44.86 24.67 15.60
N GLU A 28 -45.53 24.33 16.70
CA GLU A 28 -46.17 23.05 16.94
C GLU A 28 -47.54 22.96 16.24
N LEU A 29 -47.97 21.71 16.03
CA LEU A 29 -49.35 21.22 15.85
C LEU A 29 -50.07 21.53 14.51
N HIS A 30 -50.31 20.51 13.70
CA HIS A 30 -51.58 19.78 13.74
C HIS A 30 -51.69 18.66 12.69
N MET A 31 -52.49 17.67 13.09
CA MET A 31 -52.83 16.42 12.47
C MET A 31 -53.60 16.53 11.14
N ARG A 32 -53.38 15.51 10.29
CA ARG A 32 -54.31 14.88 9.33
C ARG A 32 -54.74 15.71 8.11
N ARG A 33 -54.28 15.29 6.92
CA ARG A 33 -55.07 14.52 5.94
C ARG A 33 -54.23 14.20 4.69
N LEU A 34 -54.50 13.02 4.14
CA LEU A 34 -53.91 12.42 2.95
C LEU A 34 -54.07 13.29 1.71
N ALA A 35 -52.98 13.48 0.97
CA ALA A 35 -53.00 13.73 -0.47
C ALA A 35 -51.69 13.21 -1.08
N THR A 36 -51.83 12.13 -1.83
CA THR A 36 -50.82 11.48 -2.65
C THR A 36 -50.31 12.44 -3.72
N ALA A 37 -49.04 12.82 -3.67
CA ALA A 37 -48.32 13.43 -4.79
C ALA A 37 -46.85 13.00 -4.75
N THR A 38 -46.51 12.18 -5.75
CA THR A 38 -45.19 11.69 -6.13
C THR A 38 -44.15 12.78 -6.27
N VAL A 39 -43.06 12.67 -5.50
CA VAL A 39 -41.71 12.85 -6.03
C VAL A 39 -40.87 11.74 -5.42
N SER A 40 -40.67 10.67 -6.19
CA SER A 40 -39.58 9.73 -5.93
C SER A 40 -38.28 10.50 -6.10
N ALA A 41 -37.86 11.20 -5.05
CA ALA A 41 -36.48 11.58 -4.88
C ALA A 41 -35.73 10.26 -4.67
N LEU A 42 -35.44 9.55 -5.77
CA LEU A 42 -34.24 8.73 -5.83
C LEU A 42 -33.11 9.71 -5.56
N ALA A 43 -32.82 9.90 -4.28
CA ALA A 43 -31.50 10.28 -3.86
C ALA A 43 -30.61 9.18 -4.45
N LEU A 44 -30.07 9.45 -5.63
CA LEU A 44 -28.81 8.90 -6.08
C LEU A 44 -27.80 9.31 -5.03
N THR A 45 -27.82 8.62 -3.89
CA THR A 45 -26.61 8.32 -3.16
C THR A 45 -25.79 7.51 -4.15
N ALA A 46 -25.10 8.23 -5.04
CA ALA A 46 -23.85 7.78 -5.56
C ALA A 46 -23.00 7.53 -4.32
N LEU A 47 -23.14 6.33 -3.76
CA LEU A 47 -22.13 5.77 -2.89
C LEU A 47 -20.89 5.92 -3.74
N ALA A 48 -20.06 6.90 -3.39
CA ALA A 48 -18.74 7.05 -3.95
C ALA A 48 -18.08 5.72 -3.60
N VAL A 49 -18.15 4.75 -4.52
CA VAL A 49 -17.46 3.48 -4.38
C VAL A 49 -16.01 3.95 -4.37
N PRO A 50 -15.32 3.91 -3.22
CA PRO A 50 -13.97 4.42 -3.15
C PRO A 50 -13.20 3.72 -4.26
N ALA A 51 -12.59 4.50 -5.17
CA ALA A 51 -11.95 3.96 -6.35
C ALA A 51 -11.07 2.80 -5.90
N ALA A 52 -11.50 1.59 -6.25
CA ALA A 52 -11.00 0.40 -5.62
C ALA A 52 -9.54 0.26 -6.05
N ALA A 53 -8.61 0.46 -5.13
CA ALA A 53 -7.20 0.19 -5.40
C ALA A 53 -7.08 -1.23 -5.93
N ASP A 54 -6.34 -1.39 -7.03
CA ASP A 54 -6.18 -2.70 -7.65
C ASP A 54 -5.62 -3.67 -6.61
N ILE A 55 -6.34 -4.78 -6.48
CA ILE A 55 -5.92 -5.91 -5.68
C ILE A 55 -5.44 -6.96 -6.67
N GLY A 56 -4.14 -7.20 -6.65
CA GLY A 56 -3.52 -8.28 -7.38
C GLY A 56 -3.40 -9.52 -6.50
N VAL A 57 -3.60 -10.69 -7.07
CA VAL A 57 -3.29 -11.97 -6.44
C VAL A 57 -2.52 -12.83 -7.45
N VAL A 58 -1.35 -13.33 -7.04
CA VAL A 58 -0.64 -14.41 -7.72
C VAL A 58 -0.70 -15.61 -6.80
N ALA A 59 -1.29 -16.70 -7.27
CA ALA A 59 -1.15 -18.01 -6.65
C ALA A 59 0.07 -18.66 -7.30
N ASP A 60 1.04 -19.02 -6.48
CA ASP A 60 2.10 -19.90 -6.92
C ASP A 60 1.64 -21.31 -6.52
N GLY A 61 1.70 -22.24 -7.47
CA GLY A 61 1.24 -23.61 -7.23
C GLY A 61 2.12 -24.25 -6.16
N LEU A 62 1.61 -25.28 -5.47
CA LEU A 62 2.47 -26.12 -4.64
C LEU A 62 3.49 -26.79 -5.57
N GLY A 63 4.73 -26.32 -5.57
CA GLY A 63 5.79 -26.97 -6.32
C GLY A 63 6.16 -28.28 -5.63
N GLU A 64 5.98 -29.43 -6.29
CA GLU A 64 6.24 -30.77 -5.70
C GLU A 64 7.68 -30.92 -5.15
N ASP A 65 8.63 -30.13 -5.65
CA ASP A 65 10.05 -30.17 -5.24
C ASP A 65 10.45 -29.12 -4.20
N ARG A 66 9.51 -28.29 -3.71
CA ARG A 66 9.81 -27.20 -2.79
C ARG A 66 9.58 -27.64 -1.35
N PRO A 67 10.49 -27.34 -0.42
CA PRO A 67 10.23 -27.61 0.98
C PRO A 67 9.08 -26.72 1.44
N ALA A 68 8.01 -27.30 1.99
CA ALA A 68 6.75 -26.61 2.34
C ALA A 68 6.96 -25.33 3.16
N ASN A 69 8.00 -25.32 4.00
CA ASN A 69 8.38 -24.20 4.85
C ASN A 69 9.09 -23.03 4.14
N ALA A 70 9.28 -23.14 2.83
CA ALA A 70 9.75 -22.08 1.95
C ALA A 70 8.76 -21.84 0.80
N ASP A 71 7.61 -22.51 0.79
CA ASP A 71 6.68 -22.47 -0.34
C ASP A 71 5.72 -21.29 -0.18
N ILE A 72 5.80 -20.33 -1.11
CA ILE A 72 4.89 -19.19 -1.14
C ILE A 72 3.62 -19.67 -1.85
N VAL A 73 2.49 -19.71 -1.16
CA VAL A 73 1.22 -20.15 -1.77
C VAL A 73 0.48 -18.98 -2.43
N ARG A 74 0.65 -17.77 -1.88
CA ARG A 74 -0.09 -16.61 -2.36
C ARG A 74 0.64 -15.30 -2.09
N LEU A 75 0.74 -14.47 -3.12
CA LEU A 75 1.08 -13.06 -3.03
C LEU A 75 -0.16 -12.22 -3.30
N LYS A 76 -0.52 -11.35 -2.34
CA LYS A 76 -1.58 -10.35 -2.50
C LYS A 76 -1.03 -8.96 -2.23
N ALA A 77 -1.26 -8.03 -3.14
CA ALA A 77 -0.83 -6.64 -3.00
C ALA A 77 -1.97 -5.66 -3.21
N ARG A 78 -1.87 -4.50 -2.54
CA ARG A 78 -2.71 -3.33 -2.76
C ARG A 78 -1.80 -2.10 -2.85
N ASN A 79 -1.91 -1.36 -3.94
CA ASN A 79 -1.24 -0.07 -4.13
C ASN A 79 -2.23 1.06 -3.80
N GLY A 80 -2.19 1.56 -2.57
CA GLY A 80 -3.05 2.66 -2.14
C GLY A 80 -2.32 4.00 -2.19
N ASP A 81 -3.06 5.07 -1.90
CA ASP A 81 -2.53 6.44 -1.87
C ASP A 81 -1.48 6.70 -0.79
N ASP A 82 -1.62 6.05 0.35
CA ASP A 82 -0.74 6.24 1.49
C ASP A 82 0.40 5.22 1.54
N ALA A 83 0.15 4.00 1.06
CA ALA A 83 1.09 2.90 1.16
C ALA A 83 0.82 1.77 0.16
N VAL A 84 1.91 1.12 -0.24
CA VAL A 84 1.89 -0.22 -0.82
C VAL A 84 1.79 -1.23 0.33
N ARG A 85 0.78 -2.09 0.28
CA ARG A 85 0.54 -3.14 1.28
C ARG A 85 0.65 -4.50 0.62
N VAL A 86 1.48 -5.37 1.18
CA VAL A 86 1.76 -6.69 0.64
C VAL A 86 1.44 -7.73 1.70
N LYS A 87 0.84 -8.83 1.26
CA LYS A 87 0.54 -10.02 2.05
C LYS A 87 1.12 -11.22 1.31
N VAL A 88 2.02 -11.94 1.97
CA VAL A 88 2.61 -13.18 1.45
C VAL A 88 2.16 -14.31 2.36
N THR A 89 1.49 -15.29 1.79
CA THR A 89 1.04 -16.51 2.49
C THR A 89 1.97 -17.65 2.13
N PHE A 90 2.40 -18.39 3.13
CA PHE A 90 3.25 -19.57 3.02
C PHE A 90 2.43 -20.83 3.29
N ALA A 91 2.86 -21.97 2.75
CA ALA A 91 2.27 -23.26 3.09
C ALA A 91 2.59 -23.62 4.55
N ASP A 92 3.82 -23.37 4.98
CA ASP A 92 4.28 -23.54 6.35
C ASP A 92 5.24 -22.40 6.74
N LEU A 93 5.00 -21.77 7.90
CA LEU A 93 5.78 -20.64 8.39
C LEU A 93 6.19 -20.89 9.85
N ASP A 94 7.48 -21.16 10.06
CA ASP A 94 8.02 -21.56 11.36
C ASP A 94 8.83 -20.42 12.02
N PRO A 95 8.52 -20.02 13.27
CA PRO A 95 9.23 -18.96 13.98
C PRO A 95 10.68 -19.32 14.38
N GLU A 96 11.00 -20.62 14.47
CA GLU A 96 12.31 -21.14 14.86
C GLU A 96 13.27 -21.29 13.68
N ARG A 97 12.88 -20.78 12.52
CA ARG A 97 13.69 -20.86 11.32
C ARG A 97 14.00 -19.49 10.72
N ARG A 98 15.03 -19.46 9.89
CA ARG A 98 15.36 -18.26 9.11
C ARG A 98 14.47 -18.22 7.89
N ALA A 99 13.72 -17.13 7.76
CA ALA A 99 12.94 -16.83 6.59
C ALA A 99 13.16 -15.36 6.21
N ARG A 100 13.12 -15.10 4.91
CA ARG A 100 13.38 -13.78 4.33
C ARG A 100 12.34 -13.57 3.26
N VAL A 101 11.63 -12.46 3.30
CA VAL A 101 10.74 -12.04 2.22
C VAL A 101 11.35 -10.80 1.60
N LYS A 102 11.69 -10.86 0.31
CA LYS A 102 12.06 -9.68 -0.47
C LYS A 102 10.93 -9.35 -1.44
N VAL A 103 10.49 -8.10 -1.44
CA VAL A 103 9.46 -7.60 -2.36
C VAL A 103 10.03 -6.45 -3.17
N LEU A 104 10.14 -6.65 -4.49
CA LEU A 104 10.44 -5.57 -5.42
C LEU A 104 9.24 -4.61 -5.46
N VAL A 105 9.49 -3.31 -5.48
CA VAL A 105 8.49 -2.28 -5.72
C VAL A 105 9.06 -1.37 -6.80
N ASP A 106 8.56 -1.57 -8.02
CA ASP A 106 8.87 -0.73 -9.18
C ASP A 106 7.74 0.28 -9.40
N PRO A 107 7.96 1.58 -9.11
CA PRO A 107 6.93 2.62 -9.20
C PRO A 107 6.63 3.09 -10.64
N ALA A 108 7.49 2.83 -11.62
CA ALA A 108 7.23 3.16 -13.03
C ALA A 108 8.18 2.44 -13.98
N PRO A 109 7.71 1.87 -15.10
CA PRO A 109 8.55 1.13 -16.06
C PRO A 109 9.63 1.97 -16.78
N LYS A 110 9.67 3.29 -16.54
CA LYS A 110 10.70 4.20 -17.07
C LYS A 110 11.61 4.77 -15.99
N ASP A 111 11.27 4.59 -14.71
CA ASP A 111 12.17 4.94 -13.62
C ASP A 111 13.14 3.80 -13.40
N THR A 112 14.42 4.12 -13.35
CA THR A 112 15.48 3.16 -13.00
C THR A 112 15.52 2.86 -11.51
N THR A 113 14.75 3.60 -10.70
CA THR A 113 14.77 3.47 -9.24
C THR A 113 13.81 2.39 -8.79
N GLN A 114 14.38 1.22 -8.49
CA GLN A 114 13.65 0.11 -7.90
C GLN A 114 13.90 0.04 -6.39
N TYR A 115 12.87 -0.35 -5.66
CA TYR A 115 12.96 -0.53 -4.22
C TYR A 115 12.77 -1.99 -3.85
N VAL A 116 13.46 -2.44 -2.81
CA VAL A 116 13.27 -3.79 -2.26
C VAL A 116 12.90 -3.65 -0.80
N VAL A 117 11.76 -4.21 -0.42
CA VAL A 117 11.43 -4.37 0.98
C VAL A 117 11.93 -5.73 1.42
N GLU A 118 12.86 -5.76 2.35
CA GLU A 118 13.35 -6.99 2.96
C GLU A 118 12.76 -7.12 4.36
N SER A 119 12.01 -8.19 4.61
CA SER A 119 11.63 -8.62 5.96
C SER A 119 12.32 -9.94 6.30
N VAL A 120 13.06 -9.98 7.39
CA VAL A 120 13.82 -11.16 7.82
C VAL A 120 13.38 -11.58 9.21
N LYS A 121 13.04 -12.87 9.35
CA LYS A 121 12.95 -13.58 10.63
C LYS A 121 14.21 -14.43 10.80
N ARG A 122 14.78 -14.42 12.00
CA ARG A 122 15.83 -15.36 12.42
C ARG A 122 15.39 -16.06 13.72
N PRO A 123 15.85 -17.29 13.97
CA PRO A 123 15.56 -18.00 15.23
C PRO A 123 16.00 -17.15 16.43
N GLY A 124 15.18 -17.08 17.47
CA GLY A 124 15.46 -16.31 18.69
C GLY A 124 15.61 -14.79 18.53
N ARG A 125 15.34 -14.22 17.35
CA ARG A 125 15.44 -12.76 17.11
C ARG A 125 14.12 -12.16 16.69
N ALA A 126 13.96 -10.87 17.03
CA ALA A 126 12.87 -10.05 16.51
C ALA A 126 12.93 -9.96 14.98
N VAL A 127 11.76 -9.87 14.36
CA VAL A 127 11.64 -9.59 12.93
C VAL A 127 12.26 -8.25 12.62
N ARG A 128 13.05 -8.18 11.55
CA ARG A 128 13.57 -6.93 11.01
C ARG A 128 12.97 -6.68 9.63
N THR A 129 12.42 -5.50 9.41
CA THR A 129 11.94 -5.05 8.10
C THR A 129 12.67 -3.78 7.71
N ARG A 130 13.16 -3.69 6.47
CA ARG A 130 13.87 -2.53 5.94
C ARG A 130 13.55 -2.31 4.47
N LEU A 131 13.68 -1.06 4.04
CA LEU A 131 13.64 -0.68 2.63
C LEU A 131 15.06 -0.58 2.11
N LEU A 132 15.28 -1.04 0.89
CA LEU A 132 16.54 -0.98 0.18
C LEU A 132 16.33 -0.26 -1.15
N LEU A 133 17.33 0.52 -1.55
CA LEU A 133 17.49 0.98 -2.93
C LEU A 133 18.12 -0.16 -3.73
N ALA A 134 17.43 -0.69 -4.74
CA ALA A 134 17.97 -1.77 -5.54
C ALA A 134 19.21 -1.30 -6.33
N LEU A 135 20.27 -2.09 -6.32
CA LEU A 135 21.55 -1.76 -6.99
C LEU A 135 21.83 -2.60 -8.25
N GLY A 136 20.91 -3.47 -8.67
CA GLY A 136 21.15 -4.38 -9.79
C GLY A 136 20.31 -5.65 -9.70
N MET A 137 20.88 -6.79 -10.10
CA MET A 137 20.13 -8.04 -10.25
C MET A 137 19.46 -8.48 -8.95
N GLU A 138 18.14 -8.49 -9.03
CA GLU A 138 17.17 -9.17 -8.17
C GLU A 138 17.50 -9.18 -6.68
N PHE A 139 17.23 -8.05 -6.04
CA PHE A 139 16.91 -7.92 -4.63
C PHE A 139 18.04 -7.58 -3.65
N ASP A 140 19.26 -7.31 -4.10
CA ASP A 140 20.27 -6.66 -3.26
C ASP A 140 20.22 -5.14 -3.41
N GLY A 141 20.63 -4.44 -2.35
CA GLY A 141 20.47 -3.01 -2.31
C GLY A 141 21.05 -2.34 -1.08
N THR A 142 21.17 -1.02 -1.16
CA THR A 142 21.62 -0.18 -0.05
C THR A 142 20.42 0.14 0.85
N PRO A 143 20.50 -0.08 2.17
CA PRO A 143 19.44 0.31 3.08
C PRO A 143 19.10 1.80 2.97
N ILE A 144 17.81 2.09 2.90
CA ILE A 144 17.26 3.44 2.98
C ILE A 144 16.61 3.59 4.35
N ASP A 145 16.97 4.65 5.07
CA ASP A 145 16.22 5.02 6.26
C ASP A 145 14.90 5.67 5.85
N CYS A 146 13.79 4.97 6.09
CA CYS A 146 12.47 5.53 5.92
C CYS A 146 11.57 5.15 7.09
N GLY A 147 11.21 6.17 7.88
CA GLY A 147 10.24 6.05 8.96
C GLY A 147 8.90 5.56 8.42
N GLY A 148 8.43 4.42 8.93
CA GLY A 148 7.09 3.89 8.64
C GLY A 148 7.02 2.62 7.80
N VAL A 149 8.15 2.12 7.30
CA VAL A 149 8.22 0.76 6.74
C VAL A 149 8.03 -0.24 7.88
N ARG A 150 7.04 -1.12 7.74
CA ARG A 150 6.68 -2.09 8.79
C ARG A 150 6.44 -3.47 8.18
N GLY A 151 6.89 -4.50 8.89
CA GLY A 151 6.55 -5.89 8.61
C GLY A 151 6.00 -6.57 9.86
N SER A 152 5.05 -7.48 9.67
CA SER A 152 4.50 -8.31 10.73
C SER A 152 4.39 -9.75 10.25
N TRP A 153 4.73 -10.69 11.11
CA TRP A 153 4.70 -12.13 10.83
C TRP A 153 3.66 -12.76 11.74
N ASP A 154 2.78 -13.55 11.16
CA ASP A 154 1.69 -14.26 11.81
C ASP A 154 1.90 -15.74 11.48
N PHE A 155 2.61 -16.44 12.36
CA PHE A 155 3.10 -17.79 12.13
C PHE A 155 1.93 -18.79 12.11
N ASP A 156 0.96 -18.63 13.03
CA ASP A 156 -0.24 -19.47 13.11
C ASP A 156 -1.06 -19.46 11.80
N ARG A 157 -1.04 -18.34 11.07
CA ARG A 157 -1.74 -18.18 9.79
C ARG A 157 -0.84 -18.23 8.56
N GLY A 158 0.44 -18.57 8.73
CA GLY A 158 1.41 -18.63 7.63
C GLY A 158 1.54 -17.30 6.86
N LEU A 159 1.41 -16.15 7.52
CA LEU A 159 1.18 -14.87 6.85
C LEU A 159 2.23 -13.80 7.22
N VAL A 160 2.88 -13.26 6.20
CA VAL A 160 3.75 -12.09 6.30
C VAL A 160 3.04 -10.88 5.69
N LYS A 161 2.92 -9.79 6.46
CA LYS A 161 2.36 -8.52 5.99
C LYS A 161 3.45 -7.46 5.98
N VAL A 162 3.52 -6.70 4.90
CA VAL A 162 4.47 -5.59 4.73
C VAL A 162 3.71 -4.33 4.33
N ARG A 163 4.08 -3.20 4.92
CA ARG A 163 3.60 -1.87 4.56
C ARG A 163 4.79 -0.98 4.21
N VAL A 164 4.72 -0.36 3.03
CA VAL A 164 5.68 0.64 2.56
C VAL A 164 4.93 1.94 2.34
N PRO A 165 5.19 3.00 3.12
CA PRO A 165 4.63 4.31 2.84
C PRO A 165 4.99 4.79 1.44
N GLN A 166 4.04 5.41 0.74
CA GLN A 166 4.29 6.03 -0.58
C GLN A 166 5.33 7.16 -0.49
N SER A 167 5.41 7.83 0.66
CA SER A 167 6.43 8.85 0.94
C SER A 167 7.87 8.30 0.95
N CYS A 168 8.05 6.97 1.06
CA CYS A 168 9.36 6.33 0.98
C CYS A 168 9.80 6.02 -0.45
N LEU A 169 8.91 6.19 -1.44
CA LEU A 169 9.15 5.82 -2.83
C LEU A 169 9.33 7.12 -3.63
N ALA A 170 10.47 7.29 -4.31
CA ALA A 170 10.83 8.54 -4.99
C ALA A 170 9.80 8.93 -6.06
N ALA A 171 9.22 7.94 -6.74
CA ALA A 171 8.01 8.09 -7.49
C ALA A 171 6.87 7.42 -6.73
N GLN A 172 5.81 8.18 -6.42
CA GLN A 172 4.56 7.64 -5.87
C GLN A 172 3.78 6.90 -6.97
N GLY A 173 4.40 5.84 -7.48
CA GLY A 173 4.11 5.17 -8.72
C GLY A 173 2.64 4.81 -8.90
N ARG A 174 2.12 5.09 -10.11
CA ARG A 174 0.78 4.65 -10.50
C ARG A 174 0.68 3.14 -10.64
N VAL A 175 1.79 2.43 -10.73
CA VAL A 175 1.86 0.98 -10.79
C VAL A 175 2.95 0.54 -9.83
N ALA A 176 2.71 -0.54 -9.10
CA ALA A 176 3.76 -1.27 -8.40
C ALA A 176 3.86 -2.65 -9.04
N THR A 177 5.06 -3.02 -9.49
CA THR A 177 5.38 -4.40 -9.86
C THR A 177 6.04 -5.06 -8.65
N LEU A 178 5.49 -6.19 -8.22
CA LEU A 178 5.91 -6.92 -7.02
C LEU A 178 6.27 -8.36 -7.37
N LYS A 179 7.36 -8.83 -6.80
CA LYS A 179 7.76 -10.23 -6.80
C LYS A 179 8.17 -10.58 -5.39
N ALA A 180 7.62 -11.63 -4.81
CA ALA A 180 8.04 -12.12 -3.52
C ALA A 180 9.08 -13.22 -3.73
N THR A 181 10.18 -13.15 -3.00
CA THR A 181 11.14 -14.26 -2.92
C THR A 181 11.36 -14.65 -1.48
N THR A 182 11.56 -15.94 -1.27
CA THR A 182 11.98 -16.50 0.01
C THR A 182 13.24 -17.32 -0.13
N VAL A 183 14.04 -17.33 0.93
CA VAL A 183 15.27 -18.11 1.02
C VAL A 183 15.25 -18.85 2.34
N TYR A 184 15.34 -20.17 2.23
CA TYR A 184 15.43 -21.12 3.32
C TYR A 184 16.70 -21.97 3.20
N GLY A 185 17.72 -21.63 3.99
CA GLY A 185 19.04 -22.27 3.84
C GLY A 185 19.64 -22.00 2.46
N ARG A 186 19.83 -23.07 1.66
CA ARG A 186 20.30 -23.00 0.25
C ARG A 186 19.16 -23.08 -0.79
N ARG A 187 17.93 -23.33 -0.35
CA ARG A 187 16.75 -23.39 -1.22
C ARG A 187 15.96 -22.10 -1.10
N GLY A 188 15.15 -21.81 -2.09
CA GLY A 188 14.29 -20.63 -2.10
C GLY A 188 13.10 -20.85 -3.00
N ASP A 189 12.21 -19.88 -2.95
CA ASP A 189 11.02 -19.86 -3.78
C ASP A 189 10.74 -18.43 -4.25
N TRP A 190 10.02 -18.29 -5.35
CA TRP A 190 9.66 -17.01 -5.93
C TRP A 190 8.32 -17.07 -6.64
N THR A 191 7.56 -15.97 -6.54
CA THR A 191 6.35 -15.80 -7.33
C THR A 191 6.66 -15.22 -8.70
N ASP A 192 5.71 -15.33 -9.62
CA ASP A 192 5.64 -14.44 -10.78
C ASP A 192 5.47 -12.97 -10.36
N PHE A 193 5.70 -12.07 -11.32
CA PHE A 193 5.48 -10.64 -11.12
C PHE A 193 3.99 -10.31 -11.03
N LEU A 194 3.60 -9.69 -9.93
CA LEU A 194 2.29 -9.10 -9.72
C LEU A 194 2.33 -7.60 -10.00
N ARG A 195 1.49 -7.12 -10.92
CA ARG A 195 1.34 -5.69 -11.21
C ARG A 195 0.04 -5.17 -10.59
N VAL A 196 0.12 -4.10 -9.81
CA VAL A 196 -1.05 -3.45 -9.19
C VAL A 196 -1.03 -1.95 -9.42
N ARG A 197 -2.13 -1.38 -9.93
CA ARG A 197 -2.24 0.07 -10.10
C ARG A 197 -2.60 0.75 -8.78
N LYS A 198 -2.15 1.99 -8.64
CA LYS A 198 -2.49 2.87 -7.53
C LYS A 198 -3.96 3.26 -7.66
N GLY A 199 -4.75 2.96 -6.63
CA GLY A 199 -6.12 3.49 -6.54
C GLY A 199 -6.13 4.85 -5.87
N SER A 200 -6.79 5.84 -6.50
CA SER A 200 -6.99 7.15 -5.91
C SER A 200 -7.92 7.07 -4.70
N SER A 201 -7.44 7.48 -3.53
CA SER A 201 -8.26 7.87 -2.40
C SER A 201 -8.85 9.26 -2.68
N THR A 202 -9.94 9.31 -3.43
CA THR A 202 -10.85 10.45 -3.30
C THR A 202 -11.63 10.27 -2.00
N ASN A 203 -10.98 10.59 -0.89
CA ASN A 203 -11.64 10.94 0.37
C ASN A 203 -11.10 12.31 0.76
N ALA A 204 -11.79 13.36 0.31
CA ALA A 204 -11.73 14.70 0.84
C ALA A 204 -13.16 15.22 0.94
#